data_AF-A0A8J3F6Q7-F1
#
_entry.id   AF-A0A8J3F6Q7-F1
#
_cell.length_a   1.000
_cell.length_b   1.000
_cell.length_c   1.000
_cell.angle_alpha   90.00
_cell.angle_beta   90.00
_cell.angle_gamma   90.00
#
_symmetry.space_group_name_H-M   'P 1'
#
loop_
_entity.id
_entity.type
_entity.pdbx_description
1 polymer ?
#
loop_
_entity_poly.entity_id
_entity_poly.type
_entity_poly.pdbx_seq_one_letter_code
_entity_poly.pdbx_strand_id
1 'polypeptide(L)'
;MTLEEGEAPAVTITPPNTEKKITEKKSQGRVTEVKVQTGRTTYYAYPNDTPGAMRGDVQSGTSRPVQFEIGRFGPPYEHPPAAEPADALAPAPAPPTK
;
A
#
# COMPACT_ATOMS: atom_id res chain seq x y z
N MET A 1 20.48 5.60 54.10
CA MET A 1 19.73 6.28 53.02
C MET A 1 19.15 5.20 52.14
N THR A 2 17.83 5.05 52.13
CA THR A 2 17.10 4.15 51.23
C THR A 2 16.53 4.99 50.10
N LEU A 3 16.78 4.61 48.85
CA LEU A 3 16.16 5.27 47.70
C LEU A 3 14.70 4.81 47.59
N GLU A 4 13.81 5.78 47.38
CA GLU A 4 12.40 5.54 47.07
C GLU A 4 12.29 5.16 45.58
N GLU A 5 11.83 3.95 45.29
CA GLU A 5 11.55 3.53 43.91
C GLU A 5 10.25 4.19 43.45
N GLY A 6 10.35 5.11 42.49
CA GLY A 6 9.18 5.74 41.86
C GLY A 6 8.35 4.72 41.10
N GLU A 7 7.02 4.80 41.24
CA GLU A 7 6.06 3.85 40.68
C GLU A 7 6.22 3.72 39.16
N ALA A 8 6.33 2.47 38.67
CA ALA A 8 6.51 2.19 37.26
C ALA A 8 5.27 2.62 36.46
N PRO A 9 5.42 3.25 35.29
CA PRO A 9 4.28 3.71 34.51
C PRO A 9 3.42 2.52 34.08
N ALA A 10 2.10 2.62 34.31
CA ALA A 10 1.15 1.62 33.88
C ALA A 10 1.09 1.56 32.34
N VAL A 11 1.61 0.48 31.75
CA VAL A 11 1.53 0.24 30.31
C VAL A 11 0.28 -0.58 30.00
N THR A 12 -0.73 0.06 29.44
CA THR A 12 -1.95 -0.63 28.98
C THR A 12 -1.77 -1.12 27.55
N ILE A 13 -1.64 -2.44 27.36
CA ILE A 13 -1.59 -3.07 26.05
C ILE A 13 -3.02 -3.32 25.57
N THR A 14 -3.43 -2.64 24.50
CA THR A 14 -4.73 -2.89 23.86
C THR A 14 -4.63 -4.04 22.87
N PRO A 15 -5.59 -4.97 22.84
CA PRO A 15 -5.60 -6.04 21.85
C PRO A 15 -5.69 -5.44 20.44
N PRO A 16 -4.95 -5.99 19.46
CA PRO A 16 -5.01 -5.49 18.09
C PRO A 16 -6.41 -5.66 17.52
N ASN A 17 -6.95 -4.60 16.91
CA ASN A 17 -8.23 -4.69 16.22
C ASN A 17 -8.07 -5.62 15.00
N THR A 18 -8.77 -6.76 15.02
CA THR A 18 -8.69 -7.82 14.00
C THR A 18 -9.61 -7.58 12.81
N GLU A 19 -10.33 -6.45 12.78
CA GLU A 19 -11.25 -6.15 11.70
C GLU A 19 -10.51 -5.99 10.37
N LYS A 20 -10.91 -6.80 9.39
CA LYS A 20 -10.30 -6.87 8.07
C LYS A 20 -11.29 -6.38 7.02
N LYS A 21 -10.85 -5.47 6.16
CA LYS A 21 -11.63 -5.00 5.01
C LYS A 21 -10.86 -5.26 3.73
N ILE A 22 -11.51 -5.94 2.80
CA ILE A 22 -10.94 -6.31 1.50
C ILE A 22 -11.75 -5.58 0.42
N THR A 23 -11.07 -4.98 -0.54
CA THR A 23 -11.68 -4.31 -1.70
C THR A 23 -10.96 -4.74 -2.96
N GLU A 24 -11.70 -5.32 -3.90
CA GLU A 24 -11.16 -5.78 -5.18
C GLU A 24 -11.60 -4.84 -6.30
N LYS A 25 -10.66 -4.33 -7.08
CA LYS A 25 -10.96 -3.69 -8.38
C LYS A 25 -10.84 -4.71 -9.48
N LYS A 26 -11.85 -4.74 -10.35
CA LYS A 26 -11.91 -5.60 -11.53
C LYS A 26 -11.99 -4.73 -12.78
N SER A 27 -11.23 -5.07 -13.81
CA SER A 27 -11.31 -4.48 -15.13
C SER A 27 -11.39 -5.58 -16.17
N GLN A 28 -12.28 -5.45 -17.15
CA GLN A 28 -12.45 -6.43 -18.24
C GLN A 28 -12.59 -7.89 -17.74
N GLY A 29 -13.32 -8.08 -16.64
CA GLY A 29 -13.55 -9.40 -16.04
C GLY A 29 -12.39 -9.98 -15.23
N ARG A 30 -11.26 -9.27 -15.10
CA ARG A 30 -10.08 -9.69 -14.31
C ARG A 30 -9.87 -8.76 -13.11
N VAL A 31 -9.43 -9.32 -11.97
CA VAL A 31 -8.99 -8.52 -10.82
C VAL A 31 -7.69 -7.82 -11.20
N THR A 32 -7.60 -6.51 -11.00
CA THR A 32 -6.41 -5.72 -11.30
C THR A 32 -5.74 -5.17 -10.04
N GLU A 33 -6.48 -4.99 -8.95
CA GLU A 33 -5.97 -4.50 -7.67
C GLU A 33 -6.78 -5.09 -6.52
N VAL A 34 -6.09 -5.56 -5.48
CA VAL A 34 -6.70 -5.98 -4.22
C VAL A 34 -6.15 -5.09 -3.10
N LYS A 35 -7.01 -4.29 -2.49
CA LYS A 35 -6.70 -3.50 -1.30
C LYS A 35 -7.13 -4.26 -0.06
N VAL A 36 -6.21 -4.45 0.88
CA VAL A 36 -6.48 -5.08 2.17
C VAL A 36 -6.14 -4.11 3.28
N GLN A 37 -7.10 -3.90 4.18
CA GLN A 37 -6.95 -3.09 5.39
C GLN A 37 -7.10 -4.00 6.60
N THR A 38 -6.14 -3.97 7.51
CA THR A 38 -6.15 -4.75 8.76
C THR A 38 -5.66 -3.87 9.90
N GLY A 39 -6.56 -3.54 10.82
CA GLY A 39 -6.29 -2.57 11.88
C GLY A 39 -5.79 -1.23 11.30
N ARG A 40 -4.53 -0.88 11.57
CA ARG A 40 -3.87 0.36 11.09
C ARG A 40 -3.06 0.19 9.81
N THR A 41 -2.95 -1.02 9.28
CA THR A 41 -2.11 -1.30 8.11
C THR A 41 -2.97 -1.45 6.87
N THR A 42 -2.53 -0.87 5.76
CA THR A 42 -3.13 -1.05 4.44
C THR A 42 -2.06 -1.57 3.49
N TYR A 43 -2.39 -2.60 2.70
CA TYR A 43 -1.53 -3.04 1.60
C TYR A 43 -2.33 -3.30 0.33
N TYR A 44 -1.63 -3.21 -0.79
CA TYR A 44 -2.15 -3.44 -2.14
C TYR A 44 -1.44 -4.64 -2.76
N ALA A 45 -2.22 -5.54 -3.35
CA ALA A 45 -1.73 -6.66 -4.14
C ALA A 45 -2.17 -6.50 -5.59
N TYR A 46 -1.22 -6.70 -6.51
CA TYR A 46 -1.44 -6.61 -7.94
C TYR A 46 -1.15 -7.97 -8.59
N PRO A 47 -1.99 -8.44 -9.51
CA PRO A 47 -1.69 -9.64 -10.29
C PRO A 47 -0.44 -9.43 -11.12
N ASN A 48 0.31 -10.50 -11.31
CA ASN A 48 1.51 -10.47 -12.14
C ASN A 48 1.15 -10.80 -13.60
N ASP A 49 0.72 -9.78 -14.35
CA ASP A 49 0.37 -9.91 -15.77
C ASP A 49 1.59 -9.68 -16.68
N THR A 50 2.76 -10.18 -16.29
CA THR A 50 3.99 -10.06 -17.11
C THR A 50 3.86 -10.96 -18.35
N PRO A 51 3.79 -10.40 -19.57
CA PRO A 51 3.70 -11.22 -20.77
C PRO A 51 4.99 -12.04 -20.93
N GLY A 52 4.86 -13.36 -21.02
CA GLY A 52 5.99 -14.29 -21.22
C GLY A 52 6.55 -14.96 -19.96
N ALA A 53 6.01 -14.70 -18.78
CA ALA A 53 6.40 -15.44 -17.57
C ALA A 53 5.88 -16.89 -17.63
N MET A 54 6.77 -17.89 -17.70
CA MET A 54 6.39 -19.31 -17.61
C MET A 54 6.23 -19.71 -16.16
N ARG A 55 5.27 -20.59 -15.86
CA ARG A 55 5.03 -21.07 -14.48
C ARG A 55 6.28 -21.81 -13.96
N GLY A 56 7.05 -21.18 -13.07
CA GLY A 56 8.24 -21.77 -12.44
C GLY A 56 9.48 -20.89 -12.41
N ASP A 57 9.54 -19.79 -13.17
CA ASP A 57 10.65 -18.83 -13.11
C ASP A 57 10.58 -17.92 -11.87
N VAL A 58 11.69 -17.24 -11.55
CA VAL A 58 11.82 -16.32 -10.40
C VAL A 58 10.76 -15.20 -10.45
N GLN A 59 10.28 -14.85 -11.64
CA GLN A 59 9.24 -13.84 -11.87
C GLN A 59 7.82 -14.40 -11.93
N SER A 60 7.61 -15.69 -11.67
CA SER A 60 6.37 -16.41 -11.96
C SER A 60 5.42 -16.54 -10.78
N GLY A 61 5.65 -15.76 -9.72
CA GLY A 61 4.67 -15.58 -8.67
C GLY A 61 3.36 -15.08 -9.28
N THR A 62 2.24 -15.71 -8.92
CA THR A 62 0.88 -15.33 -9.34
C THR A 62 0.57 -13.84 -9.08
N SER A 63 1.28 -13.25 -8.12
CA SER A 63 1.11 -11.87 -7.65
C SER A 63 2.47 -11.17 -7.65
N ARG A 64 2.45 -9.87 -7.95
CA ARG A 64 3.60 -8.99 -7.66
C ARG A 64 3.82 -8.91 -6.15
N PRO A 65 5.03 -8.54 -5.68
CA PRO A 65 5.25 -8.20 -4.27
C PRO A 65 4.22 -7.17 -3.79
N VAL A 66 3.64 -7.41 -2.62
CA VAL A 66 2.63 -6.50 -2.04
C VAL A 66 3.26 -5.17 -1.65
N GLN A 67 2.50 -4.09 -1.80
CA GLN A 67 2.93 -2.74 -1.46
C GLN A 67 2.19 -2.25 -0.22
N PHE A 68 2.93 -1.85 0.80
CA PHE A 68 2.35 -1.26 2.03
C PHE A 68 2.16 0.24 1.87
N GLU A 69 1.01 0.74 2.30
CA GLU A 69 0.78 2.18 2.37
C GLU A 69 1.53 2.76 3.58
N ILE A 70 2.68 3.39 3.32
CA ILE A 70 3.52 4.02 4.34
C ILE A 70 2.84 5.30 4.83
N GLY A 71 2.98 5.62 6.12
CA GLY A 71 2.39 6.80 6.74
C GLY A 71 1.00 6.59 7.34
N ARG A 72 0.41 5.38 7.19
CA ARG A 72 -0.86 5.00 7.84
C ARG A 72 -0.75 4.33 9.19
N PHE A 73 0.46 4.23 9.75
CA PHE A 73 0.69 3.56 11.04
C PHE A 73 0.19 4.35 12.27
N GLY A 74 -0.53 5.46 12.08
CA GLY A 74 -1.00 6.40 13.11
C GLY A 74 -2.54 6.51 13.23
N PRO A 75 -3.09 7.54 13.92
CA PRO A 75 -4.53 7.82 13.94
C PRO A 75 -5.08 8.01 12.51
N PRO A 76 -6.39 7.80 12.29
CA PRO A 76 -6.98 7.78 10.95
C PRO A 76 -6.62 9.07 10.19
N TYR A 77 -5.83 8.91 9.13
CA TYR A 77 -5.47 9.99 8.23
C TYR A 77 -6.66 10.22 7.30
N GLU A 78 -7.31 11.39 7.42
CA GLU A 78 -8.27 11.83 6.41
C GLU A 78 -7.52 11.96 5.09
N HIS A 79 -7.96 11.23 4.06
CA HIS A 79 -7.39 11.39 2.74
C HIS A 79 -7.63 12.84 2.29
N PRO A 80 -6.59 13.61 1.94
CA PRO A 80 -6.81 14.72 1.03
C PRO A 80 -7.43 14.15 -0.26
N PRO A 81 -8.35 14.88 -0.89
CA PRO A 81 -8.96 14.45 -2.15
C PRO A 81 -7.85 14.06 -3.13
N ALA A 82 -8.11 13.02 -3.92
CA ALA A 82 -7.17 12.52 -4.93
C ALA A 82 -6.59 13.70 -5.70
N ALA A 83 -5.26 13.88 -5.61
CA ALA A 83 -4.58 14.87 -6.42
C ALA A 83 -4.96 14.59 -7.87
N GLU A 84 -5.54 15.60 -8.52
CA GLU A 84 -5.84 15.59 -9.93
C GLU A 84 -4.58 15.12 -10.68
N PRO A 85 -4.72 14.27 -11.71
CA PRO A 85 -3.59 13.82 -12.49
C PRO A 85 -2.82 15.06 -12.95
N ALA A 86 -1.53 15.13 -12.58
CA ALA A 86 -0.67 16.22 -13.01
C ALA A 86 -0.81 16.38 -14.53
N ASP A 87 -1.11 17.60 -14.96
CA ASP A 87 -1.19 18.01 -16.35
C ASP A 87 0.00 17.39 -17.11
N ALA A 88 -0.31 16.55 -18.10
CA ALA A 88 0.70 15.92 -18.93
C ALA A 88 1.53 17.04 -19.57
N LEU A 89 2.83 17.08 -19.26
CA LEU A 89 3.75 18.02 -19.90
C LEU A 89 3.66 17.86 -21.42
N ALA A 90 3.40 18.96 -22.11
CA ALA A 90 3.32 18.99 -23.56
C ALA A 90 4.58 18.37 -24.19
N PRO A 91 4.46 17.61 -25.30
CA PRO A 91 5.60 16.97 -25.94
C PRO A 91 6.64 18.01 -26.37
N ALA A 92 7.92 17.66 -26.19
CA ALA A 92 9.04 18.53 -26.53
C ALA A 92 9.04 18.91 -28.02
N PRO A 93 9.41 20.16 -28.37
CA PRO A 93 9.46 20.60 -29.76
C PRO A 93 10.47 19.78 -30.57
N ALA A 94 10.11 19.47 -31.81
CA ALA A 94 10.95 18.67 -32.71
C ALA A 94 12.30 19.35 -32.99
N PRO A 95 13.40 18.58 -33.11
CA PRO A 95 14.72 19.13 -33.38
C PRO A 95 14.76 19.82 -34.76
N PRO A 96 15.57 20.89 -34.92
CA PRO A 96 15.63 21.64 -36.17
C PRO A 96 16.22 20.78 -37.29
N THR A 97 15.49 20.71 -38.41
CA THR A 97 15.97 20.14 -39.66
C THR A 97 17.06 21.04 -40.25
N LYS A 98 18.19 20.46 -40.62
CA LYS A 98 19.32 21.14 -41.27
C LYS A 98 18.98 21.51 -42.71
#